data_AF-A0A0B1TH27-F1
#
_entry.id   AF-A0A0B1TH27-F1
#
_cell.length_a   1.000
_cell.length_b   1.000
_cell.length_c   1.000
_cell.angle_alpha   90.00
_cell.angle_beta   90.00
_cell.angle_gamma   90.00
#
_symmetry.space_group_name_H-M   'P 1'
#
loop_
_entity.id
_entity.type
_entity.pdbx_description
1 polymer ?
#
loop_
_entity_poly.entity_id
_entity_poly.type
_entity_poly.pdbx_seq_one_letter_code
_entity_poly.pdbx_strand_id
1 'polypeptide(L)'
;MKSSLSLVSKIGSVIPRRSGGTGLMVHRDSEINNYKVKFEFNEENKKRLDAIIANYPEGHKAAALIPALDLAQRQHGWLPISAMHEVARILGVPRMRAYEVATFYTMFNRQPVGKYFVQVVFHIYTFYFTPCSCAV
;
A
#
# COMPACT_ATOMS: atom_id res chain seq x y z
N MET A 1 -15.26 43.09 -14.05
CA MET A 1 -15.21 43.78 -12.75
C MET A 1 -15.96 42.94 -11.73
N LYS A 2 -15.24 42.43 -10.71
CA LYS A 2 -15.73 41.73 -9.49
C LYS A 2 -16.41 40.38 -9.80
N SER A 3 -16.17 39.24 -9.15
CA SER A 3 -15.61 38.92 -7.85
C SER A 3 -15.27 37.42 -7.90
N SER A 4 -14.00 37.05 -7.85
CA SER A 4 -13.35 36.51 -6.65
C SER A 4 -13.80 35.11 -6.24
N LEU A 5 -12.88 34.15 -6.38
CA LEU A 5 -12.38 33.39 -5.22
C LEU A 5 -13.46 32.72 -4.35
N SER A 6 -14.00 31.59 -4.77
CA SER A 6 -14.68 30.67 -3.83
C SER A 6 -14.62 29.18 -4.19
N LEU A 7 -14.03 28.78 -5.33
CA LEU A 7 -13.94 27.36 -5.70
C LEU A 7 -12.81 26.59 -5.01
N VAL A 8 -11.94 27.27 -4.27
CA VAL A 8 -10.81 26.66 -3.54
C VAL A 8 -11.20 26.17 -2.14
N SER A 9 -12.38 26.52 -1.62
CA SER A 9 -12.79 26.22 -0.23
C SER A 9 -13.53 24.88 -0.04
N LYS A 10 -13.86 24.15 -1.11
CA LYS A 10 -14.60 22.86 -1.01
C LYS A 10 -13.74 21.60 -1.13
N ILE A 11 -12.43 21.72 -1.31
CA ILE A 11 -11.49 20.57 -1.41
C ILE A 11 -10.91 20.19 -0.01
N GLY A 12 -11.43 20.80 1.06
CA GLY A 12 -10.85 20.72 2.40
C GLY A 12 -11.28 19.55 3.31
N SER A 13 -12.11 18.60 2.86
CA SER A 13 -12.69 17.59 3.78
C SER A 13 -12.36 16.12 3.52
N VAL A 14 -11.61 15.76 2.47
CA VAL A 14 -11.44 14.33 2.09
C VAL A 14 -9.99 13.84 2.10
N ILE A 15 -9.05 14.59 2.69
CA ILE A 15 -7.76 14.00 3.07
C ILE A 15 -7.89 13.58 4.53
N PRO A 16 -8.16 12.30 4.84
CA PRO A 16 -8.15 11.86 6.23
C PRO A 16 -6.77 12.20 6.80
N ARG A 17 -6.74 13.05 7.84
CA ARG A 17 -5.52 13.24 8.62
C ARG A 17 -5.12 11.87 9.14
N ARG A 18 -3.95 11.40 8.72
CA ARG A 18 -3.33 10.16 9.21
C ARG A 18 -2.98 10.36 10.69
N SER A 19 -3.98 10.21 11.57
CA SER A 19 -3.74 9.93 12.97
C SER A 19 -3.14 8.52 13.05
N GLY A 20 -2.16 8.33 13.91
CA GLY A 20 -1.13 7.29 13.79
C GLY A 20 -1.64 5.85 13.58
N GLY A 21 -0.84 5.07 12.87
CA GLY A 21 -0.75 3.60 12.88
C GLY A 21 -1.95 2.75 12.46
N THR A 22 -3.18 3.21 12.65
CA THR A 22 -4.41 2.44 12.50
C THR A 22 -5.42 3.20 11.66
N GLY A 23 -5.15 3.29 10.37
CA GLY A 23 -6.20 3.67 9.42
C GLY A 23 -7.37 2.69 9.52
N LEU A 24 -8.59 3.18 9.25
CA LEU A 24 -9.83 2.40 9.21
C LEU A 24 -9.63 1.01 8.56
N MET A 25 -9.76 -0.08 9.32
CA MET A 25 -9.49 -1.45 8.84
C MET A 25 -10.51 -1.91 7.80
N VAL A 26 -11.69 -1.28 7.79
CA VAL A 26 -12.76 -1.54 6.83
C VAL A 26 -12.58 -0.65 5.60
N HIS A 27 -12.82 -1.19 4.40
CA HIS A 27 -12.88 -0.38 3.19
C HIS A 27 -14.24 0.30 3.06
N ARG A 28 -14.24 1.60 2.74
CA ARG A 28 -15.43 2.33 2.29
C ARG A 28 -15.11 2.87 0.91
N ASP A 29 -16.04 2.64 -0.02
CA ASP A 29 -15.94 3.12 -1.39
C ASP A 29 -15.82 4.65 -1.39
N SER A 30 -14.84 5.15 -2.13
CA SER A 30 -14.51 6.57 -2.26
C SER A 30 -14.19 6.85 -3.72
N GLU A 31 -14.36 8.08 -4.21
CA GLU A 31 -14.16 8.41 -5.63
C GLU A 31 -12.81 7.93 -6.20
N ILE A 32 -11.77 7.89 -5.35
CA ILE A 32 -10.39 7.51 -5.72
C ILE A 32 -10.12 6.00 -5.52
N ASN A 33 -10.81 5.34 -4.60
CA ASN A 33 -10.57 3.92 -4.26
C ASN A 33 -11.92 3.16 -4.26
N ASN A 34 -12.19 2.48 -5.36
CA ASN A 34 -13.39 1.68 -5.60
C ASN A 34 -13.02 0.39 -6.37
N TYR A 35 -13.87 -0.62 -6.26
CA TYR A 35 -13.75 -1.88 -7.04
C TYR A 35 -13.83 -1.69 -8.56
N LYS A 36 -14.35 -0.56 -9.05
CA LYS A 36 -14.50 -0.26 -10.48
C LYS A 36 -13.23 0.23 -11.15
N VAL A 37 -12.28 0.75 -10.37
CA VAL A 37 -11.03 1.29 -10.92
C VAL A 37 -10.18 0.11 -11.37
N LYS A 38 -9.89 -0.02 -12.67
CA LYS A 38 -9.10 -1.13 -13.18
C LYS A 38 -7.61 -0.89 -12.88
N PHE A 39 -6.97 -1.83 -12.20
CA PHE A 39 -5.52 -1.86 -12.02
C PHE A 39 -4.95 -3.01 -12.85
N GLU A 40 -3.81 -2.80 -13.51
CA GLU A 40 -3.10 -3.86 -14.20
C GLU A 40 -1.58 -3.74 -13.99
N PHE A 41 -0.91 -4.88 -13.91
CA PHE A 41 0.54 -4.92 -13.84
C PHE A 41 1.18 -4.58 -15.18
N ASN A 42 2.26 -3.80 -15.15
CA ASN A 42 3.13 -3.61 -16.32
C ASN A 42 3.76 -4.96 -16.75
N GLU A 43 4.14 -5.11 -18.01
CA GLU A 43 4.73 -6.33 -18.56
C GLU A 43 6.02 -6.74 -17.85
N GLU A 44 6.88 -5.77 -17.50
CA GLU A 44 8.07 -6.05 -16.68
C GLU A 44 7.71 -6.62 -15.30
N ASN A 45 6.64 -6.09 -14.71
CA ASN A 45 6.18 -6.48 -13.39
C ASN A 45 5.52 -7.86 -13.41
N LYS A 46 4.87 -8.24 -14.51
CA LYS A 46 4.40 -9.62 -14.74
C LYS A 46 5.57 -10.61 -14.77
N LYS A 47 6.64 -10.31 -15.51
CA LYS A 47 7.84 -11.16 -15.54
C LYS A 47 8.49 -11.32 -14.15
N ARG A 48 8.56 -10.24 -13.38
CA ARG A 48 9.06 -10.28 -11.98
C ARG A 48 8.14 -11.12 -11.09
N LEU A 49 6.83 -11.01 -11.27
CA LEU A 49 5.85 -11.80 -10.54
C LEU A 49 6.00 -13.30 -10.84
N ASP A 50 6.18 -13.66 -12.11
CA ASP A 50 6.38 -15.06 -12.52
C ASP A 50 7.66 -15.63 -11.91
N ALA A 51 8.75 -14.85 -11.87
CA ALA A 51 9.98 -15.22 -11.20
C ALA A 51 9.80 -15.43 -9.68
N ILE A 52 8.99 -14.58 -9.04
CA ILE A 52 8.65 -14.74 -7.62
C ILE A 52 7.83 -16.00 -7.39
N ILE A 53 6.85 -16.29 -8.24
CA ILE A 53 6.00 -17.49 -8.13
C ILE A 53 6.84 -18.75 -8.33
N ALA A 54 7.82 -18.73 -9.24
CA ALA A 54 8.71 -19.86 -9.49
C ALA A 54 9.58 -20.26 -8.29
N ASN A 55 9.80 -19.36 -7.33
CA ASN A 55 10.56 -19.66 -6.11
C ASN A 55 9.77 -20.55 -5.12
N TYR A 56 8.45 -20.67 -5.29
CA TYR A 56 7.60 -21.43 -4.39
C TYR A 56 7.18 -22.77 -5.03
N PRO A 57 7.17 -23.88 -4.28
CA PRO A 57 6.73 -25.17 -4.79
C PRO A 57 5.26 -25.16 -5.19
N GLU A 58 4.90 -26.03 -6.14
CA GLU A 58 3.53 -26.16 -6.63
C GLU A 58 2.55 -26.49 -5.49
N GLY A 59 1.43 -25.75 -5.43
CA GLY A 59 0.45 -25.85 -4.34
C GLY A 59 0.58 -24.76 -3.26
N HIS A 60 1.75 -24.12 -3.11
CA HIS A 60 1.99 -23.08 -2.11
C HIS A 60 2.10 -21.66 -2.70
N LYS A 61 1.37 -21.39 -3.79
CA LYS A 61 1.34 -20.06 -4.44
C LYS A 61 0.85 -18.93 -3.51
N ALA A 62 0.12 -19.26 -2.45
CA ALA A 62 -0.31 -18.30 -1.44
C ALA A 62 0.87 -17.63 -0.70
N ALA A 63 2.04 -18.27 -0.62
CA ALA A 63 3.22 -17.68 0.02
C ALA A 63 3.78 -16.48 -0.78
N ALA A 64 3.52 -16.42 -2.09
CA ALA A 64 3.90 -15.31 -2.95
C ALA A 64 3.03 -14.05 -2.78
N LEU A 65 2.02 -14.07 -1.89
CA LEU A 65 1.12 -12.93 -1.68
C LEU A 65 1.86 -11.66 -1.23
N ILE A 66 2.76 -11.79 -0.26
CA ILE A 66 3.51 -10.65 0.30
C ILE A 66 4.38 -9.98 -0.77
N PRO A 67 5.26 -10.70 -1.50
CA PRO A 67 6.09 -10.07 -2.53
C PRO A 67 5.25 -9.57 -3.73
N ALA A 68 4.13 -10.21 -4.07
CA ALA A 68 3.23 -9.73 -5.11
C ALA A 68 2.56 -8.39 -4.73
N LEU A 69 2.12 -8.26 -3.48
CA LEU A 69 1.53 -7.02 -2.96
C LEU A 69 2.57 -5.89 -2.85
N ASP A 70 3.81 -6.21 -2.44
CA ASP A 70 4.91 -5.22 -2.42
C ASP A 70 5.20 -4.69 -3.83
N LEU A 71 5.21 -5.57 -4.82
CA LEU A 71 5.43 -5.20 -6.22
C LEU A 71 4.29 -4.30 -6.76
N ALA A 72 3.04 -4.60 -6.40
CA ALA A 72 1.90 -3.73 -6.71
C ALA A 72 2.04 -2.34 -6.04
N GLN A 73 2.48 -2.30 -4.78
CA GLN A 73 2.71 -1.06 -4.06
C GLN A 73 3.83 -0.22 -4.68
N ARG A 74 4.91 -0.84 -5.17
CA ARG A 74 6.00 -0.12 -5.85
C ARG A 74 5.55 0.52 -7.17
N GLN A 75 4.62 -0.12 -7.89
CA GLN A 75 4.09 0.42 -9.14
C GLN A 75 3.17 1.64 -8.91
N HIS A 76 2.34 1.61 -7.86
CA HIS A 76 1.32 2.65 -7.61
C HIS A 76 1.66 3.64 -6.49
N GLY A 77 2.63 3.34 -5.64
CA GLY A 77 2.96 4.07 -4.40
C GLY A 77 2.02 3.80 -3.22
N TRP A 78 0.84 3.24 -3.49
CA TRP A 78 -0.17 2.82 -2.51
C TRP A 78 -1.00 1.65 -3.08
N LEU A 79 -1.76 0.97 -2.23
CA LEU A 79 -2.53 -0.22 -2.57
C LEU A 79 -4.03 0.08 -2.64
N PRO A 80 -4.59 0.32 -3.84
CA PRO A 80 -6.04 0.36 -4.04
C PRO A 80 -6.66 -1.04 -3.92
N ILE A 81 -7.96 -1.10 -3.67
CA ILE A 81 -8.66 -2.39 -3.51
C ILE A 81 -8.59 -3.24 -4.78
N SER A 82 -8.60 -2.60 -5.93
CA SER A 82 -8.46 -3.25 -7.24
C SER A 82 -7.12 -3.95 -7.42
N ALA A 83 -6.04 -3.40 -6.84
CA ALA A 83 -4.73 -4.04 -6.90
C ALA A 83 -4.71 -5.37 -6.13
N MET A 84 -5.39 -5.41 -4.98
CA MET A 84 -5.53 -6.63 -4.20
C MET A 84 -6.36 -7.68 -4.94
N HIS A 85 -7.39 -7.26 -5.70
CA HIS A 85 -8.21 -8.18 -6.49
C HIS A 85 -7.42 -8.82 -7.63
N GLU A 86 -6.60 -8.04 -8.34
CA GLU A 86 -5.74 -8.58 -9.40
C GLU A 86 -4.69 -9.54 -8.85
N VAL A 87 -4.03 -9.19 -7.75
CA VAL A 87 -3.07 -10.11 -7.11
C VAL A 87 -3.75 -11.42 -6.69
N ALA A 88 -4.94 -11.33 -6.10
CA ALA A 88 -5.72 -12.50 -5.72
C ALA A 88 -6.10 -13.36 -6.94
N ARG A 89 -6.47 -12.73 -8.06
CA ARG A 89 -6.80 -13.40 -9.33
C ARG A 89 -5.61 -14.15 -9.90
N ILE A 90 -4.41 -13.54 -9.90
CA ILE A 90 -3.20 -14.15 -10.46
C ILE A 90 -2.73 -15.34 -9.62
N LEU A 91 -2.77 -15.21 -8.29
CA LEU A 91 -2.31 -16.26 -7.38
C LEU A 91 -3.37 -17.35 -7.14
N GLY A 92 -4.61 -17.15 -7.60
CA GLY A 92 -5.71 -18.09 -7.40
C GLY A 92 -6.17 -18.21 -5.95
N VAL A 93 -5.95 -17.17 -5.14
CA VAL A 93 -6.30 -17.13 -3.71
C VAL A 93 -7.56 -16.30 -3.48
N PRO A 94 -8.33 -16.60 -2.42
CA PRO A 94 -9.51 -15.78 -2.11
C PRO A 94 -9.10 -14.35 -1.74
N ARG A 95 -9.86 -13.37 -2.26
CA ARG A 95 -9.63 -11.93 -2.02
C ARG A 95 -9.53 -11.57 -0.54
N MET A 96 -10.26 -12.29 0.32
CA MET A 96 -10.23 -12.08 1.77
C MET A 96 -8.83 -12.26 2.37
N ARG A 97 -8.06 -13.26 1.89
CA ARG A 97 -6.69 -13.49 2.36
C ARG A 97 -5.76 -12.34 1.98
N ALA A 98 -5.93 -11.75 0.80
CA ALA A 98 -5.15 -10.58 0.39
C ALA A 98 -5.45 -9.37 1.30
N TYR A 99 -6.71 -9.19 1.72
CA TYR A 99 -7.08 -8.13 2.68
C TYR A 99 -6.49 -8.34 4.07
N GLU A 100 -6.53 -9.57 4.57
CA GLU A 100 -5.91 -9.92 5.86
C GLU A 100 -4.44 -9.54 5.85
N VAL A 101 -3.68 -9.99 4.85
CA VAL A 101 -2.25 -9.68 4.72
C VAL A 101 -2.00 -8.17 4.60
N ALA A 102 -2.78 -7.46 3.79
CA ALA A 102 -2.59 -6.04 3.58
C ALA A 102 -2.94 -5.17 4.80
N THR A 103 -3.82 -5.65 5.68
CA THR A 103 -4.16 -4.96 6.93
C THR A 103 -3.24 -5.36 8.09
N PHE A 104 -2.67 -6.56 8.03
CA PHE A 104 -1.78 -7.08 9.05
C PHE A 104 -0.40 -6.41 9.06
N TYR A 105 0.18 -6.18 7.88
CA TYR A 105 1.49 -5.54 7.77
C TYR A 105 1.38 -4.01 7.68
N THR A 106 2.06 -3.30 8.58
CA THR A 106 2.06 -1.83 8.65
C THR A 106 2.81 -1.14 7.49
N MET A 107 3.56 -1.90 6.68
CA MET A 107 4.27 -1.40 5.49
C MET A 107 3.31 -1.08 4.33
N PHE A 108 2.13 -1.70 4.31
CA PHE A 108 1.19 -1.56 3.22
C PHE A 108 0.32 -0.32 3.36
N ASN A 109 0.47 0.62 2.44
CA ASN A 109 -0.26 1.89 2.46
C ASN A 109 -1.57 1.75 1.67
N ARG A 110 -2.72 1.73 2.35
CA ARG A 110 -4.07 1.65 1.72
C ARG A 110 -4.66 3.01 1.34
N GLN A 111 -4.01 4.08 1.76
CA GLN A 111 -4.37 5.46 1.44
C GLN A 111 -3.23 6.08 0.64
N PRO A 112 -3.53 7.05 -0.24
CA PRO A 112 -2.50 7.74 -0.99
C PRO A 112 -1.53 8.43 -0.02
N VAL A 113 -0.24 8.12 -0.15
CA VAL A 113 0.84 8.73 0.62
C VAL A 113 1.60 9.74 -0.25
N GLY A 114 2.23 10.72 0.39
CA GLY A 114 3.14 11.63 -0.29
C GLY A 114 4.40 10.91 -0.81
N LYS A 115 5.17 11.60 -1.67
CA LYS A 115 6.39 11.06 -2.29
C LYS A 115 7.45 10.61 -1.28
N TYR A 116 7.49 11.26 -0.11
CA TYR A 116 8.43 10.96 0.96
C TYR A 116 7.68 10.44 2.18
N PHE A 117 7.93 9.19 2.55
CA PHE A 117 7.38 8.55 3.74
C PHE A 117 8.48 8.38 4.78
N VAL A 118 8.55 9.30 5.74
CA VAL A 118 9.53 9.26 6.84
C VAL A 118 8.90 8.55 8.02
N GLN A 119 9.49 7.42 8.42
CA GLN A 119 9.12 6.70 9.64
C GLN A 119 10.19 6.91 10.69
N VAL A 120 9.83 7.56 11.79
CA VAL A 120 10.71 7.73 12.96
C VAL A 120 10.43 6.58 13.92
N VAL A 121 11.47 5.79 14.22
CA VAL A 121 11.39 4.67 15.15
C VAL A 121 11.69 5.20 16.56
N PHE A 122 10.65 5.29 17.40
CA PHE A 122 10.76 5.71 18.81
C PHE A 122 11.08 4.54 19.75
N HIS A 123 11.93 3.61 19.31
CA HIS A 123 12.30 2.49 20.16
C HIS A 123 13.23 3.01 21.28
N ILE A 124 12.84 2.80 22.55
CA ILE A 124 13.51 3.34 23.74
C ILE A 124 15.02 3.03 23.76
N TYR A 125 15.42 1.88 23.20
CA TYR A 125 16.80 1.44 23.16
C TYR A 125 17.70 2.25 22.21
N THR A 126 17.14 2.85 21.14
CA THR A 126 17.90 3.75 20.25
C THR A 126 18.19 5.09 20.94
N PHE A 127 17.38 5.50 21.91
CA PHE A 127 17.59 6.78 22.60
C PHE A 127 18.65 6.71 23.71
N TYR A 128 18.85 5.54 24.33
CA TYR A 128 19.82 5.37 25.43
C TYR A 128 21.17 4.74 25.00
N PHE A 129 21.30 4.20 23.78
CA PHE A 129 22.49 3.43 23.37
C PHE A 129 23.36 4.08 22.27
N THR A 130 23.18 5.36 21.94
CA THR A 130 24.10 6.06 21.03
C THR A 130 24.76 7.28 21.67
N PRO A 131 25.93 7.09 22.28
CA PRO A 131 27.08 7.92 21.99
C PRO A 131 28.04 7.11 21.10
N CYS A 132 28.35 7.61 19.91
CA CYS A 132 29.41 7.12 19.04
C CYS A 132 29.34 5.65 18.57
N SER A 133 28.90 5.43 17.33
CA SER A 133 29.68 4.65 16.34
C SER A 133 29.02 4.69 14.97
N CYS A 134 29.84 4.96 13.95
CA CYS A 134 29.60 4.78 12.51
C CYS A 134 28.87 5.90 11.75
N ALA A 135 29.51 7.07 11.72
CA ALA A 135 29.68 7.81 10.47
C ALA A 135 31.12 7.59 10.00
N VAL A 136 31.33 6.68 9.05
CA VAL A 136 32.32 6.66 7.94
C VAL A 136 31.87 5.53 7.02
#